data_AF-A0A1N6T343-F1
#
_entry.id   AF-A0A1N6T343-F1
#
_cell.length_a   1.000
_cell.length_b   1.000
_cell.length_c   1.000
_cell.angle_alpha   90.00
_cell.angle_beta   90.00
_cell.angle_gamma   90.00
#
_symmetry.space_group_name_H-M   'P 1'
#
loop_
_entity.id
_entity.type
_entity.pdbx_description
1 polymer ?
#
loop_
_entity_poly.entity_id
_entity_poly.type
_entity_poly.pdbx_seq_one_letter_code
_entity_poly.pdbx_strand_id
1 'polypeptide(L)'
;MIRHLCTLAFILLIATGCSKEDSEPPAQERPAPIVRVEAPATAQVGETVTVDVHFQVSGGCGQFGSFNVSSSGKETVIRVVAKYQGNVCTDDLPIRTAPYTFRPTEAGIYTLKFRSTPQVGFIVATIDVGDF
;
A
#
# COMPACT_ATOMS: atom_id res chain seq x y z
N MET A 1 13.02 20.46 75.03
CA MET A 1 14.40 20.69 74.56
C MET A 1 14.88 19.35 74.06
N ILE A 2 15.19 19.01 72.81
CA ILE A 2 15.52 19.66 71.53
C ILE A 2 15.09 18.56 70.53
N ARG A 3 14.09 18.63 69.64
CA ARG A 3 13.70 19.55 68.56
C ARG A 3 14.80 19.76 67.51
N HIS A 4 14.69 18.95 66.45
CA HIS A 4 15.32 19.09 65.13
C HIS A 4 16.85 19.00 65.05
N LEU A 5 17.39 17.78 64.91
CA LEU A 5 18.68 17.59 64.23
C LEU A 5 18.81 16.20 63.58
N CYS A 6 17.88 15.85 62.71
CA CYS A 6 18.03 14.79 61.69
C CYS A 6 17.42 15.24 60.35
N THR A 7 17.39 16.55 60.12
CA THR A 7 17.09 17.12 58.82
C THR A 7 18.38 17.18 58.02
N LEU A 8 18.41 16.41 56.94
CA LEU A 8 18.79 16.83 55.57
C LEU A 8 19.63 15.78 54.84
N ALA A 9 19.13 14.55 54.69
CA ALA A 9 19.82 13.55 53.87
C ALA A 9 18.86 12.54 53.20
N PHE A 10 17.72 12.98 52.64
CA PHE A 10 16.93 12.08 51.79
C PHE A 10 15.85 12.78 50.96
N ILE A 11 16.19 13.65 49.99
CA ILE A 11 15.29 13.83 48.83
C ILE A 11 16.15 14.11 47.59
N LEU A 12 16.71 13.05 47.02
CA LEU A 12 17.13 13.02 45.62
C LEU A 12 16.13 12.14 44.86
N LEU A 13 14.86 12.57 44.80
CA LEU A 13 13.88 11.99 43.87
C LEU A 13 13.93 12.81 42.60
N ILE A 14 14.89 12.44 41.76
CA ILE A 14 14.94 12.76 40.34
C ILE A 14 13.59 12.35 39.73
N ALA A 15 12.70 13.31 39.55
CA ALA A 15 11.51 13.15 38.73
C ALA A 15 11.93 13.20 37.25
N THR A 16 12.58 12.14 36.78
CA THR A 16 12.62 11.88 35.33
C THR A 16 11.27 11.29 34.94
N GLY A 17 10.30 12.18 34.74
CA GLY A 17 9.08 11.83 34.02
C GLY A 17 9.48 11.46 32.60
N CYS A 18 9.65 10.16 32.33
CA CYS A 18 9.63 9.64 30.97
C CYS A 18 8.21 9.85 30.46
N SER A 19 7.97 10.97 29.78
CA SER A 19 6.84 11.08 28.86
C SER A 19 7.03 9.98 27.83
N LYS A 20 6.20 8.92 27.90
CA LYS A 20 6.10 7.98 26.79
C LYS A 20 5.45 8.78 25.66
N GLU A 21 6.25 9.19 24.68
CA GLU A 21 5.71 9.59 23.39
C GLU A 21 5.08 8.34 22.77
N ASP A 22 3.76 8.32 22.69
CA ASP A 22 2.98 7.31 21.98
C ASP A 22 3.36 7.39 20.50
N SER A 23 4.43 6.67 20.15
CA SER A 23 4.94 6.62 18.79
C SER A 23 4.06 5.68 17.98
N GLU A 24 3.64 6.10 16.79
CA GLU A 24 2.96 5.19 15.87
C GLU A 24 3.89 4.01 15.51
N PRO A 25 3.33 2.79 15.37
CA PRO A 25 4.12 1.64 15.01
C PRO A 25 4.63 1.81 13.57
N PRO A 26 5.79 1.22 13.24
CA PRO A 26 6.30 1.28 11.89
C PRO A 26 5.30 0.67 10.92
N ALA A 27 5.17 1.29 9.74
CA ALA A 27 4.28 0.79 8.72
C ALA A 27 4.73 -0.58 8.22
N GLN A 28 3.76 -1.47 7.98
CA GLN A 28 3.99 -2.80 7.45
C GLN A 28 3.51 -2.88 6.00
N GLU A 29 4.30 -3.53 5.15
CA GLU A 29 3.96 -3.74 3.75
C GLU A 29 3.68 -5.21 3.48
N ARG A 30 2.56 -5.50 2.82
CA ARG A 30 2.19 -6.86 2.41
C ARG A 30 1.46 -6.88 1.08
N PRO A 31 1.61 -7.93 0.27
CA PRO A 31 0.83 -8.09 -0.96
C PRO A 31 -0.67 -8.05 -0.68
N ALA A 32 -1.43 -7.39 -1.54
CA ALA A 32 -2.88 -7.37 -1.51
C ALA A 32 -3.45 -7.98 -2.81
N PRO A 33 -4.45 -8.87 -2.73
CA PRO A 33 -5.05 -9.45 -3.92
C PRO A 33 -5.86 -8.40 -4.67
N ILE A 34 -5.62 -8.32 -5.97
CA ILE A 34 -6.44 -7.53 -6.88
C ILE A 34 -7.72 -8.31 -7.17
N VAL A 35 -8.87 -7.67 -7.05
CA VAL A 35 -10.20 -8.30 -7.18
C VAL A 35 -10.96 -7.85 -8.42
N ARG A 36 -10.62 -6.68 -8.98
CA ARG A 36 -11.23 -6.13 -10.18
C ARG A 36 -10.31 -5.10 -10.82
N VAL A 37 -10.36 -4.99 -12.14
CA VAL A 37 -9.68 -3.95 -12.90
C VAL A 37 -10.62 -3.35 -13.92
N GLU A 38 -10.51 -2.04 -14.14
CA GLU A 38 -11.15 -1.34 -15.25
C GLU A 38 -10.04 -0.74 -16.11
N ALA A 39 -9.87 -1.27 -17.31
CA ALA A 39 -8.87 -0.81 -18.27
C ALA A 39 -9.56 -0.37 -19.57
N PRO A 40 -9.03 0.65 -20.27
CA PRO A 40 -9.49 0.94 -21.62
C PRO A 40 -9.14 -0.22 -22.55
N ALA A 41 -9.97 -0.43 -23.58
CA ALA A 41 -9.70 -1.46 -24.59
C ALA A 41 -8.57 -1.06 -25.56
N THR A 42 -8.33 0.25 -25.71
CA THR A 42 -7.41 0.82 -26.69
C THR A 42 -6.60 1.97 -26.10
N ALA A 43 -5.40 2.23 -26.65
CA ALA A 43 -4.61 3.42 -26.38
C ALA A 43 -3.80 3.82 -27.63
N GLN A 44 -3.25 5.03 -27.65
CA GLN A 44 -2.27 5.44 -28.66
C GLN A 44 -0.83 5.32 -28.15
N VAL A 45 0.12 5.12 -29.07
CA VAL A 45 1.54 5.21 -28.72
C VAL A 45 1.86 6.59 -28.13
N GLY A 46 2.51 6.58 -26.97
CA GLY A 46 2.87 7.78 -26.24
C GLY A 46 1.73 8.41 -25.43
N GLU A 47 0.51 7.90 -25.52
CA GLU A 47 -0.62 8.29 -24.68
C GLU A 47 -0.52 7.64 -23.30
N THR A 48 -0.76 8.42 -22.24
CA THR A 48 -0.91 7.87 -20.89
C THR A 48 -2.37 7.55 -20.66
N VAL A 49 -2.68 6.28 -20.43
CA VAL A 49 -4.00 5.82 -20.00
C VAL A 49 -3.95 5.32 -18.55
N THR A 50 -5.10 5.34 -17.89
CA THR A 50 -5.24 4.87 -16.51
C THR A 50 -6.03 3.57 -16.47
N VAL A 51 -5.56 2.62 -15.67
CA VAL A 51 -6.28 1.42 -15.28
C VAL A 51 -6.65 1.53 -13.81
N ASP A 52 -7.93 1.47 -13.49
CA ASP A 52 -8.39 1.48 -12.10
C ASP A 52 -8.25 0.07 -11.52
N VAL A 53 -7.36 -0.07 -10.52
CA VAL A 53 -7.06 -1.34 -9.87
C VAL A 53 -7.74 -1.39 -8.51
N HIS A 54 -8.71 -2.29 -8.35
CA HIS A 54 -9.39 -2.54 -7.10
C HIS A 54 -8.76 -3.73 -6.37
N PHE A 55 -8.32 -3.52 -5.14
CA PHE A 55 -7.65 -4.53 -4.32
C PHE A 55 -8.24 -4.60 -2.93
N GLN A 56 -8.23 -5.81 -2.35
CA GLN A 56 -8.75 -6.05 -1.01
C GLN A 56 -7.64 -5.91 0.03
N VAL A 57 -7.88 -5.15 1.08
CA VAL A 57 -7.00 -5.07 2.25
C VAL A 57 -7.68 -5.71 3.46
N SER A 58 -6.90 -6.01 4.49
CA SER A 58 -7.40 -6.58 5.75
C SER A 58 -7.29 -5.53 6.86
N GLY A 59 -8.45 -5.03 7.26
CA GLY A 59 -8.64 -4.01 8.26
C GLY A 59 -8.51 -2.57 7.76
N GLY A 60 -9.02 -1.64 8.57
CA GLY A 60 -9.22 -0.24 8.18
C GLY A 60 -7.93 0.54 7.92
N CYS A 61 -6.82 0.10 8.49
CA CYS A 61 -5.50 0.71 8.31
C CYS A 61 -4.84 0.37 6.96
N GLY A 62 -5.40 -0.58 6.21
CA GLY A 62 -4.86 -0.96 4.91
C GLY A 62 -5.09 0.09 3.84
N GLN A 63 -4.00 0.56 3.23
CA GLN A 63 -4.02 1.53 2.14
C GLN A 63 -3.12 1.08 0.99
N PHE A 64 -3.24 1.75 -0.15
CA PHE A 64 -2.31 1.58 -1.25
C PHE A 64 -0.90 1.99 -0.81
N GLY A 65 0.08 1.10 -0.98
CA GLY A 65 1.50 1.42 -0.78
C GLY A 65 2.19 1.67 -2.12
N SER A 66 2.25 0.62 -2.94
CA SER A 66 2.89 0.70 -4.26
C SER A 66 2.38 -0.38 -5.22
N PHE A 67 2.73 -0.22 -6.50
CA PHE A 67 2.72 -1.31 -7.47
C PHE A 67 4.12 -1.92 -7.57
N ASN A 68 4.22 -3.23 -7.44
CA ASN A 68 5.40 -3.98 -7.86
C ASN A 68 5.15 -4.52 -9.27
N VAL A 69 5.95 -4.06 -10.23
CA VAL A 69 5.73 -4.25 -11.67
C VAL A 69 6.92 -4.96 -12.29
N SER A 70 6.64 -5.94 -13.15
CA SER A 70 7.65 -6.63 -13.95
C SER A 70 7.14 -6.77 -15.38
N SER A 71 7.91 -6.28 -16.34
CA SER A 71 7.54 -6.29 -17.76
C SER A 71 8.53 -7.11 -18.58
N SER A 72 8.01 -7.82 -19.58
CA SER A 72 8.79 -8.53 -20.58
C SER A 72 8.11 -8.37 -21.94
N GLY A 73 8.69 -7.54 -22.80
CA GLY A 73 8.04 -7.12 -24.04
C GLY A 73 6.69 -6.43 -23.77
N LYS A 74 5.61 -6.95 -24.36
CA LYS A 74 4.25 -6.43 -24.23
C LYS A 74 3.44 -7.09 -23.11
N GLU A 75 4.05 -7.99 -22.34
CA GLU A 75 3.45 -8.53 -21.14
C GLU A 75 3.95 -7.80 -19.89
N THR A 76 3.04 -7.41 -19.01
CA THR A 76 3.36 -6.80 -17.72
C THR A 76 2.62 -7.50 -16.60
N VAL A 77 3.33 -7.89 -15.55
CA VAL A 77 2.78 -8.41 -14.30
C VAL A 77 2.73 -7.30 -13.26
N ILE A 78 1.56 -7.06 -12.69
CA ILE A 78 1.31 -6.02 -11.69
C ILE A 78 0.85 -6.67 -10.38
N ARG A 79 1.45 -6.23 -9.27
CA ARG A 79 1.06 -6.61 -7.90
C ARG A 79 0.82 -5.34 -7.09
N VAL A 80 -0.21 -5.34 -6.25
CA VAL A 80 -0.36 -4.30 -5.22
C VAL A 80 0.38 -4.72 -3.96
N VAL A 81 1.19 -3.82 -3.44
CA VAL A 81 1.75 -3.88 -2.09
C VAL A 81 0.97 -2.87 -1.25
N ALA A 82 0.17 -3.37 -0.30
CA ALA A 82 -0.59 -2.55 0.61
C ALA A 82 0.27 -2.17 1.82
N LYS A 83 0.11 -0.93 2.28
CA LYS A 83 0.76 -0.38 3.47
C LYS A 83 -0.25 -0.31 4.62
N TYR A 84 0.18 -0.74 5.80
CA TYR A 84 -0.63 -0.74 7.02
C TYR A 84 0.09 0.10 8.07
N GLN A 85 -0.56 1.16 8.53
CA GLN A 85 -0.04 2.07 9.57
C GLN A 85 -1.14 2.35 10.58
N GLY A 86 -0.83 2.20 11.86
CA GLY A 86 -1.77 2.43 12.96
C GLY A 86 -1.67 1.37 14.06
N ASN A 87 -2.10 1.75 15.26
CA ASN A 87 -2.10 0.89 16.44
C ASN A 87 -3.34 0.00 16.54
N VAL A 88 -4.50 0.56 16.18
CA VAL A 88 -5.81 -0.12 16.27
C VAL A 88 -6.49 0.00 14.92
N CYS A 89 -6.80 -1.14 14.32
CA CYS A 89 -7.46 -1.24 13.02
C CYS A 89 -8.81 -1.94 13.19
N THR A 90 -9.77 -1.58 12.36
CA THR A 90 -11.05 -2.32 12.26
C THR A 90 -10.81 -3.71 11.66
N ASP A 91 -11.71 -4.66 11.93
CA ASP A 91 -11.67 -6.02 11.38
C ASP A 91 -12.47 -6.16 10.06
N ASP A 92 -12.50 -5.11 9.25
CA ASP A 92 -13.17 -5.10 7.96
C ASP A 92 -12.28 -5.63 6.82
N LEU A 93 -12.86 -5.84 5.64
CA LEU A 93 -12.15 -6.25 4.44
C LEU A 93 -12.41 -5.27 3.29
N PRO A 94 -11.98 -4.00 3.42
CA PRO A 94 -12.38 -2.99 2.47
C PRO A 94 -11.68 -3.19 1.12
N ILE A 95 -12.40 -2.81 0.06
CA ILE A 95 -11.83 -2.68 -1.28
C ILE A 95 -11.31 -1.25 -1.44
N ARG A 96 -10.04 -1.14 -1.84
CA ARG A 96 -9.37 0.11 -2.16
C ARG A 96 -9.13 0.18 -3.66
N THR A 97 -9.04 1.40 -4.19
CA THR A 97 -8.75 1.65 -5.61
C THR A 97 -7.46 2.42 -5.73
N ALA A 98 -6.61 2.02 -6.68
CA ALA A 98 -5.40 2.76 -7.04
C ALA A 98 -5.28 2.86 -8.57
N PRO A 99 -4.98 4.05 -9.11
CA PRO A 99 -4.79 4.22 -10.55
C PRO A 99 -3.41 3.69 -10.97
N TYR A 100 -3.38 2.70 -11.86
CA TYR A 100 -2.17 2.26 -12.54
C TYR A 100 -2.05 2.99 -13.88
N THR A 101 -0.99 3.78 -14.06
CA THR A 101 -0.75 4.50 -15.31
C THR A 101 0.03 3.62 -16.28
N PHE A 102 -0.46 3.56 -17.51
CA PHE A 102 0.15 2.81 -18.60
C PHE A 102 0.42 3.77 -19.77
N ARG A 103 1.67 3.78 -20.25
CA ARG A 103 2.10 4.61 -21.38
C ARG A 103 2.93 3.77 -22.35
N PRO A 104 2.31 3.20 -23.40
CA PRO A 104 3.02 2.38 -24.37
C PRO A 104 3.92 3.25 -25.26
N THR A 105 5.03 2.68 -25.70
CA THR A 105 5.98 3.33 -26.62
C THR A 105 6.01 2.70 -28.01
N GLU A 106 5.29 1.58 -28.20
CA GLU A 106 5.22 0.83 -29.44
C GLU A 106 3.78 0.35 -29.65
N ALA A 107 3.33 0.25 -30.90
CA ALA A 107 2.03 -0.30 -31.23
C ALA A 107 1.97 -1.81 -30.99
N GLY A 108 0.74 -2.32 -30.80
CA GLY A 108 0.40 -3.73 -30.68
C GLY A 108 -0.37 -4.07 -29.40
N ILE A 109 -0.60 -5.36 -29.18
CA ILE A 109 -1.44 -5.83 -28.07
C ILE A 109 -0.58 -5.99 -26.82
N TYR A 110 -0.92 -5.22 -25.78
CA TYR A 110 -0.33 -5.34 -24.46
C TYR A 110 -1.21 -6.19 -23.55
N THR A 111 -0.57 -7.09 -22.81
CA THR A 111 -1.24 -7.96 -21.83
C THR A 111 -0.82 -7.56 -20.42
N LEU A 112 -1.75 -7.02 -19.65
CA LEU A 112 -1.56 -6.65 -18.26
C LEU A 112 -2.13 -7.75 -17.35
N LYS A 113 -1.26 -8.40 -16.58
CA LYS A 113 -1.58 -9.52 -15.67
C LYS A 113 -1.54 -9.03 -14.22
N PHE A 114 -2.71 -8.86 -13.63
CA PHE A 114 -2.89 -8.36 -12.27
C PHE A 114 -2.97 -9.53 -11.28
N ARG A 115 -2.00 -9.62 -10.37
CA ARG A 115 -1.91 -10.73 -9.40
C ARG A 115 -3.10 -10.70 -8.44
N SER A 116 -3.90 -11.76 -8.47
CA SER A 116 -5.04 -11.96 -7.57
C SER A 116 -4.71 -13.02 -6.51
N THR A 117 -5.73 -13.62 -5.90
CA THR A 117 -5.60 -14.74 -4.98
C THR A 117 -4.98 -15.96 -5.70
N PRO A 118 -4.36 -16.91 -4.97
CA PRO A 118 -3.81 -18.12 -5.58
C PRO A 118 -4.83 -18.94 -6.39
N GLN A 119 -6.10 -18.92 -6.01
CA GLN A 119 -7.18 -19.63 -6.69
C GLN A 119 -7.55 -18.99 -8.03
N VAL A 120 -7.51 -17.66 -8.11
CA VAL A 120 -7.79 -16.91 -9.35
C VAL A 120 -6.53 -16.81 -10.22
N GLY A 121 -5.35 -16.71 -9.62
CA GLY A 121 -4.09 -16.48 -10.30
C GLY A 121 -3.96 -15.03 -10.74
N PHE A 122 -4.45 -14.72 -11.93
CA PHE A 122 -4.37 -13.38 -12.53
C PHE A 122 -5.72 -12.92 -13.09
N ILE A 123 -6.02 -11.65 -12.87
CA ILE A 123 -7.00 -10.92 -13.68
C ILE A 123 -6.23 -10.34 -14.86
N VAL A 124 -6.71 -10.54 -16.09
CA VAL A 124 -5.99 -10.14 -17.31
C VAL A 124 -6.78 -9.04 -18.01
N ALA A 125 -6.08 -7.96 -18.38
CA ALA A 125 -6.59 -6.94 -19.28
C ALA A 125 -5.69 -6.85 -20.51
N THR A 126 -6.30 -6.65 -21.68
CA THR A 126 -5.60 -6.45 -22.94
C THR A 126 -5.89 -5.05 -23.46
N ILE A 127 -4.84 -4.33 -23.86
CA ILE A 127 -4.95 -2.99 -24.45
C ILE A 127 -4.36 -3.06 -25.85
N ASP A 128 -5.17 -2.73 -26.86
CA ASP A 128 -4.71 -2.61 -28.24
C ASP A 128 -4.15 -1.20 -28.48
N VAL A 129 -2.85 -1.13 -28.81
CA VAL A 129 -2.15 0.13 -28.96
C VAL A 129 -1.91 0.42 -30.44
N GLY A 130 -2.46 1.54 -30.93
CA GLY A 130 -2.28 2.00 -32.31
C GLY A 130 -1.39 3.23 -32.46
N ASP A 131 -1.00 3.53 -33.71
CA ASP A 131 -0.14 4.66 -34.13
C ASP A 131 -0.94 5.77 -34.89
N PHE A 132 -2.21 5.99 -34.55
CA PHE A 132 -3.13 6.82 -35.37
C PHE A 132 -2.73 8.29 -35.49
#